data_AF-A0A0D1ACH5-F1
#
_entry.id   AF-A0A0D1ACH5-F1
#
_cell.length_a   1.000
_cell.length_b   1.000
_cell.length_c   1.000
_cell.angle_alpha   90.00
_cell.angle_beta   90.00
_cell.angle_gamma   90.00
#
_symmetry.space_group_name_H-M   'P 1'
#
loop_
_entity.id
_entity.type
_entity.pdbx_description
1 polymer ?
#
loop_
_entity_poly.entity_id
_entity_poly.type
_entity_poly.pdbx_seq_one_letter_code
_entity_poly.pdbx_strand_id
1 'polypeptide(L)'
;MGLTIAHHHAEPLGAEMFARVYPDLEASYLKYPKLFKKLWRDSITEQRGTAVLYGLGFRGQGDRPFWLEDQNHTWTNKEKADVINDVIKMQYDMVQELDPGAQCVINIYGELTALFNDDLLRLPSDVIEIWADSGYGKMVSRRQGDDNPRSPVLSIPNTAKRKRGIYYHVTFHDLQASSFLTLLPNSPQFVSEELSKVRQANMDTLELINVGNVKPHILFIREVAQSWRSEYRSRSNAEIITEYVHRYYDESHTQVSKIYEDYFKASIQYGPNADEKAGDEFATYIVRKLIKSWMGHSLQLEEMNWLTGDVAIDKQLSIIDELISTKYDAWDQLKRKSVQVYEDIMDPHNQSVFYNDIMLDINVQTCSLHALRATIKAYHFYQNDEIIHAFLESDEAMRSNDEILKMRQNNPSSKWFDFFCNDAYSNIELNSIKLRRLRSYLRVLGDSSDEDKWERNYLMENSDSRVMLLSNTHLALSDDQIARKLREQIINES
;
A
#
# COMPACT_ATOMS: atom_id res chain seq x y z
N MET A 1 -2.85 -27.89 17.48
CA MET A 1 -3.22 -27.20 16.22
C MET A 1 -2.23 -27.68 15.16
N GLY A 2 -2.69 -28.32 14.07
CA GLY A 2 -1.81 -28.86 13.02
C GLY A 2 -1.30 -27.79 12.06
N LEU A 3 -0.76 -26.69 12.59
CA LEU A 3 -0.23 -25.56 11.82
C LEU A 3 1.28 -25.69 11.68
N THR A 4 1.80 -25.30 10.52
CA THR A 4 3.24 -25.21 10.24
C THR A 4 3.66 -23.75 10.23
N ILE A 5 4.74 -23.44 10.94
CA ILE A 5 5.33 -22.10 10.98
C ILE A 5 6.23 -21.91 9.76
N ALA A 6 6.13 -20.77 9.09
CA ALA A 6 7.08 -20.32 8.08
C ALA A 6 7.58 -18.93 8.47
N HIS A 7 8.75 -18.56 7.96
CA HIS A 7 9.41 -17.30 8.31
C HIS A 7 9.27 -16.25 7.20
N HIS A 8 9.26 -14.98 7.58
CA HIS A 8 9.34 -13.88 6.63
C HIS A 8 10.67 -13.94 5.87
N HIS A 9 10.70 -13.52 4.59
CA HIS A 9 11.91 -13.58 3.77
C HIS A 9 13.07 -12.69 4.25
N ALA A 10 12.79 -11.77 5.20
CA ALA A 10 13.77 -10.92 5.87
C ALA A 10 14.21 -11.47 7.25
N GLU A 11 13.65 -12.60 7.68
CA GLU A 11 13.89 -13.22 8.99
C GLU A 11 14.46 -14.62 8.80
N PRO A 12 15.70 -14.76 8.30
CA PRO A 12 16.28 -16.07 8.05
C PRO A 12 16.29 -16.90 9.33
N LEU A 13 15.81 -18.14 9.20
CA LEU A 13 15.64 -19.15 10.25
C LEU A 13 14.66 -18.75 11.36
N GLY A 14 13.92 -17.63 11.21
CA GLY A 14 13.05 -17.08 12.25
C GLY A 14 13.85 -16.47 13.40
N ALA A 15 15.09 -16.08 13.15
CA ALA A 15 15.96 -15.48 14.16
C ALA A 15 15.56 -14.04 14.47
N GLU A 16 15.83 -13.62 15.71
CA GLU A 16 15.66 -12.23 16.09
C GLU A 16 16.50 -11.30 15.22
N MET A 17 15.93 -10.15 14.91
CA MET A 17 16.62 -9.07 14.20
C MET A 17 17.90 -8.67 14.94
N PHE A 18 19.06 -8.77 14.28
CA PHE A 18 20.37 -8.41 14.85
C PHE A 18 20.36 -7.06 15.57
N ALA A 19 19.81 -6.01 14.95
CA ALA A 19 19.75 -4.66 15.52
C ALA A 19 18.87 -4.56 16.79
N ARG A 20 17.97 -5.53 17.02
CA ARG A 20 17.18 -5.60 18.25
C ARG A 20 17.98 -6.20 19.40
N VAL A 21 18.80 -7.22 19.12
CA VAL A 21 19.61 -7.92 20.12
C VAL A 21 20.91 -7.17 20.42
N TYR A 22 21.48 -6.51 19.41
CA TYR A 22 22.73 -5.75 19.50
C TYR A 22 22.51 -4.31 18.99
N PRO A 23 21.78 -3.45 19.74
CA PRO A 23 21.39 -2.11 19.29
C PRO A 23 22.57 -1.16 19.06
N ASP A 24 23.69 -1.40 19.74
CA ASP A 24 24.89 -0.56 19.66
C ASP A 24 25.87 -1.00 18.55
N LEU A 25 25.54 -2.08 17.81
CA LEU A 25 26.36 -2.61 16.74
C LEU A 25 25.69 -2.39 15.38
N GLU A 26 26.51 -2.02 14.40
CA GLU A 26 26.09 -2.07 12.99
C GLU A 26 25.74 -3.51 12.60
N ALA A 27 24.57 -3.69 11.97
CA ALA A 27 24.02 -5.00 11.65
C ALA A 27 24.67 -5.67 10.42
N SER A 28 26.00 -5.77 10.43
CA SER A 28 26.79 -6.31 9.32
C SER A 28 27.27 -7.73 9.60
N TYR A 29 26.81 -8.69 8.80
CA TYR A 29 27.30 -10.08 8.85
C TYR A 29 28.80 -10.19 8.56
N LEU A 30 29.32 -9.30 7.70
CA LEU A 30 30.74 -9.28 7.35
C LEU A 30 31.62 -8.90 8.57
N LYS A 31 31.14 -7.98 9.41
CA LYS A 31 31.83 -7.55 10.63
C LYS A 31 31.60 -8.49 11.82
N TYR A 32 30.38 -9.01 11.98
CA TYR A 32 29.98 -9.78 13.15
C TYR A 32 29.43 -11.19 12.84
N PRO A 33 30.12 -12.02 12.04
CA PRO A 33 29.57 -13.29 11.57
C PRO A 33 29.27 -14.27 12.72
N LYS A 34 30.03 -14.21 13.82
CA LYS A 34 29.81 -15.06 15.00
C LYS A 34 28.51 -14.73 15.72
N LEU A 35 28.12 -13.46 15.78
CA LEU A 35 26.91 -13.02 16.47
C LEU A 35 25.67 -13.40 15.67
N PHE A 36 25.67 -13.22 14.34
CA PHE A 36 24.61 -13.72 13.46
C PHE A 36 24.45 -15.24 13.57
N LYS A 37 25.55 -15.99 13.50
CA LYS A 37 25.54 -17.45 13.65
C LYS A 37 24.96 -17.90 14.98
N LYS A 38 25.21 -17.15 16.07
CA LYS A 38 24.61 -17.42 17.38
C LYS A 38 23.09 -17.24 17.33
N LEU A 39 22.60 -16.12 16.79
CA LEU A 39 21.16 -15.86 16.67
C LEU A 39 20.44 -16.96 15.88
N TRP A 40 21.01 -17.38 14.75
CA TRP A 40 20.49 -18.47 13.93
C TRP A 40 20.45 -19.81 14.67
N ARG A 41 21.54 -20.16 15.36
CA ARG A 41 21.62 -21.40 16.14
C ARG A 41 20.62 -21.42 17.30
N ASP A 42 20.48 -20.30 18.01
CA ASP A 42 19.55 -20.17 19.12
C ASP A 42 18.11 -20.35 18.61
N SER A 43 17.76 -19.66 17.51
CA SER A 43 16.43 -19.76 16.88
C SER A 43 16.09 -21.16 16.37
N ILE A 44 17.03 -21.88 15.74
CA ILE A 44 16.81 -23.30 15.36
C ILE A 44 16.64 -24.15 16.61
N THR A 45 17.45 -23.94 17.65
CA THR A 45 17.39 -24.74 18.89
C THR A 45 16.05 -24.59 19.61
N GLU A 46 15.45 -23.40 19.57
CA GLU A 46 14.13 -23.11 20.14
C GLU A 46 12.99 -23.75 19.34
N GLN A 47 13.13 -23.81 18.00
CA GLN A 47 12.10 -24.33 17.10
C GLN A 47 12.21 -25.83 16.78
N ARG A 48 13.36 -26.46 17.10
CA ARG A 48 13.65 -27.85 16.70
C ARG A 48 12.56 -28.84 17.14
N GLY A 49 12.24 -29.78 16.26
CA GLY A 49 11.20 -30.78 16.51
C GLY A 49 9.76 -30.24 16.49
N THR A 50 9.56 -28.98 16.12
CA THR A 50 8.22 -28.43 15.81
C THR A 50 7.94 -28.45 14.30
N ALA A 51 6.69 -28.23 13.91
CA ALA A 51 6.33 -28.11 12.50
C ALA A 51 6.75 -26.72 11.97
N VAL A 52 7.98 -26.64 11.45
CA VAL A 52 8.56 -25.40 10.90
C VAL A 52 9.15 -25.64 9.52
N LEU A 53 8.99 -24.65 8.64
CA LEU A 53 9.69 -24.53 7.36
C LEU A 53 10.81 -23.49 7.56
N TYR A 54 12.06 -23.94 7.67
CA TYR A 54 13.17 -23.05 7.94
C TYR A 54 13.48 -22.18 6.71
N GLY A 55 13.25 -20.87 6.83
CA GLY A 55 13.58 -19.90 5.79
C GLY A 55 15.09 -19.67 5.70
N LEU A 56 15.70 -20.06 4.59
CA LEU A 56 17.10 -19.75 4.27
C LEU A 56 17.18 -18.45 3.50
N GLY A 57 18.31 -17.78 3.64
CA GLY A 57 18.61 -16.58 2.87
C GLY A 57 19.52 -15.63 3.62
N PHE A 58 20.02 -14.66 2.88
CA PHE A 58 20.78 -13.58 3.47
C PHE A 58 20.48 -12.27 2.75
N ARG A 59 19.98 -11.33 3.55
CA ARG A 59 19.74 -9.95 3.18
C ARG A 59 20.35 -9.09 4.29
N GLY A 60 20.46 -7.79 4.06
CA GLY A 60 20.84 -6.85 5.12
C GLY A 60 19.81 -6.85 6.23
N GLN A 61 19.98 -5.97 7.21
CA GLN A 61 19.07 -5.92 8.33
C GLN A 61 17.70 -5.37 7.91
N GLY A 62 16.67 -6.23 7.94
CA GLY A 62 15.32 -5.92 7.46
C GLY A 62 15.12 -6.25 5.97
N ASP A 63 14.16 -5.58 5.32
CA ASP A 63 13.84 -5.80 3.91
C ASP A 63 14.77 -5.01 2.96
N ARG A 64 16.10 -5.19 3.12
CA ARG A 64 17.12 -4.45 2.33
C ARG A 64 18.30 -5.34 1.93
N PRO A 65 18.92 -5.14 0.76
CA PRO A 65 20.14 -5.86 0.39
C PRO A 65 21.33 -5.54 1.30
N PHE A 66 22.15 -6.55 1.64
CA PHE A 66 23.26 -6.40 2.60
C PHE A 66 24.37 -5.45 2.13
N TRP A 67 24.57 -5.33 0.81
CA TRP A 67 25.61 -4.48 0.24
C TRP A 67 25.31 -2.98 0.37
N LEU A 68 24.07 -2.58 0.63
CA LEU A 68 23.75 -1.17 0.87
C LEU A 68 24.34 -0.64 2.18
N GLU A 69 24.72 -1.54 3.09
CA GLU A 69 25.39 -1.22 4.35
C GLU A 69 26.91 -1.02 4.17
N ASP A 70 27.49 -1.50 3.06
CA ASP A 70 28.91 -1.35 2.75
C ASP A 70 29.13 -0.40 1.57
N GLN A 71 29.03 0.90 1.88
CA GLN A 71 29.17 1.98 0.88
C GLN A 71 30.61 2.13 0.34
N ASN A 72 31.60 1.47 0.95
CA ASN A 72 33.01 1.57 0.55
C ASN A 72 33.41 0.51 -0.50
N HIS A 73 32.53 -0.44 -0.81
CA HIS A 73 32.79 -1.51 -1.77
C HIS A 73 31.80 -1.46 -2.94
N THR A 74 32.33 -1.56 -4.16
CA THR A 74 31.50 -1.70 -5.36
C THR A 74 31.28 -3.18 -5.64
N TRP A 75 30.12 -3.68 -5.26
CA TRP A 75 29.78 -5.10 -5.35
C TRP A 75 29.40 -5.54 -6.77
N THR A 76 30.12 -6.51 -7.32
CA THR A 76 29.70 -7.26 -8.52
C THR A 76 28.60 -8.27 -8.19
N ASN A 77 27.79 -8.69 -9.18
CA ASN A 77 26.77 -9.73 -8.97
C ASN A 77 27.40 -11.05 -8.46
N LYS A 78 28.61 -11.37 -8.93
CA LYS A 78 29.34 -12.56 -8.51
C LYS A 78 29.74 -12.51 -7.02
N GLU A 79 30.29 -11.40 -6.55
CA GLU A 79 30.64 -11.23 -5.12
C GLU A 79 29.41 -11.27 -4.22
N LYS A 80 28.32 -10.61 -4.63
CA LYS A 80 27.04 -10.66 -3.91
C LYS A 80 26.56 -12.11 -3.77
N ALA A 81 26.55 -12.84 -4.89
CA ALA A 81 26.13 -14.23 -4.92
C ALA A 81 27.05 -15.13 -4.10
N ASP A 82 28.36 -14.90 -4.06
CA ASP A 82 29.28 -15.73 -3.28
C ASP A 82 29.03 -15.59 -1.77
N VAL A 83 28.82 -14.38 -1.25
CA VAL A 83 28.41 -14.17 0.15
C VAL A 83 27.08 -14.87 0.45
N ILE A 84 26.07 -14.66 -0.41
CA ILE A 84 24.74 -15.24 -0.23
C ILE A 84 24.79 -16.77 -0.25
N ASN A 85 25.52 -17.36 -1.20
CA ASN A 85 25.68 -18.81 -1.33
C ASN A 85 26.35 -19.42 -0.09
N ASP A 86 27.41 -18.79 0.41
CA ASP A 86 28.12 -19.27 1.60
C ASP A 86 27.24 -19.21 2.85
N VAL A 87 26.43 -18.15 2.99
CA VAL A 87 25.49 -18.04 4.11
C VAL A 87 24.36 -19.07 3.99
N ILE A 88 23.73 -19.22 2.82
CA ILE A 88 22.67 -20.21 2.60
C ILE A 88 23.17 -21.62 2.91
N LYS A 89 24.37 -21.97 2.41
CA LYS A 89 24.95 -23.29 2.67
C LYS A 89 25.16 -23.51 4.16
N MET A 90 25.72 -22.53 4.85
CA MET A 90 25.98 -22.62 6.29
C MET A 90 24.68 -22.72 7.11
N GLN A 91 23.66 -21.95 6.77
CA GLN A 91 22.34 -22.03 7.41
C GLN A 91 21.71 -23.41 7.18
N TYR A 92 21.76 -23.95 5.95
CA TYR A 92 21.25 -25.28 5.63
C TYR A 92 21.98 -26.36 6.44
N ASP A 93 23.31 -26.35 6.43
CA ASP A 93 24.13 -27.32 7.18
C ASP A 93 23.81 -27.25 8.70
N MET A 94 23.60 -26.03 9.23
CA MET A 94 23.22 -25.82 10.63
C MET A 94 21.83 -26.37 10.97
N VAL A 95 20.84 -26.20 10.08
CA VAL A 95 19.51 -26.79 10.25
C VAL A 95 19.62 -28.31 10.24
N GLN A 96 20.31 -28.90 9.27
CA GLN A 96 20.43 -30.35 9.19
C GLN A 96 21.25 -30.97 10.33
N GLU A 97 22.16 -30.22 10.96
CA GLU A 97 22.87 -30.62 12.17
C GLU A 97 21.95 -30.63 13.41
N LEU A 98 21.15 -29.57 13.59
CA LEU A 98 20.39 -29.33 14.82
C LEU A 98 18.96 -29.90 14.80
N ASP A 99 18.37 -30.04 13.62
CA ASP A 99 17.03 -30.56 13.36
C ASP A 99 17.03 -31.43 12.07
N PRO A 100 17.65 -32.62 12.11
CA PRO A 100 17.88 -33.44 10.91
C PRO A 100 16.59 -33.79 10.17
N GLY A 101 16.58 -33.52 8.85
CA GLY A 101 15.43 -33.78 7.98
C GLY A 101 14.36 -32.68 7.96
N ALA A 102 14.55 -31.59 8.69
CA ALA A 102 13.66 -30.45 8.61
C ALA A 102 13.68 -29.81 7.21
N GLN A 103 12.49 -29.42 6.73
CA GLN A 103 12.34 -28.82 5.41
C GLN A 103 12.82 -27.37 5.41
N CYS A 104 13.71 -27.07 4.48
CA CYS A 104 14.19 -25.72 4.23
C CYS A 104 13.48 -25.10 3.02
N VAL A 105 13.30 -23.78 3.06
CA VAL A 105 12.70 -22.99 1.98
C VAL A 105 13.57 -21.78 1.66
N ILE A 106 13.49 -21.25 0.45
CA ILE A 106 14.21 -20.03 0.07
C ILE A 106 13.34 -19.13 -0.79
N ASN A 107 13.28 -17.84 -0.44
CA ASN A 107 12.56 -16.84 -1.23
C ASN A 107 13.46 -16.30 -2.34
N ILE A 108 13.07 -16.55 -3.60
CA ILE A 108 13.68 -15.93 -4.78
C ILE A 108 12.94 -14.62 -5.06
N TYR A 109 13.25 -13.61 -4.26
CA TYR A 109 12.56 -12.34 -4.22
C TYR A 109 13.51 -11.15 -4.41
N GLY A 110 13.02 -10.11 -5.11
CA GLY A 110 13.76 -8.87 -5.33
C GLY A 110 15.09 -9.11 -6.03
N GLU A 111 16.18 -8.72 -5.39
CA GLU A 111 17.53 -8.82 -5.91
C GLU A 111 18.01 -10.26 -6.15
N LEU A 112 17.46 -11.25 -5.41
CA LEU A 112 17.80 -12.66 -5.63
C LEU A 112 17.30 -13.17 -6.97
N THR A 113 16.22 -12.60 -7.53
CA THR A 113 15.70 -12.99 -8.85
C THR A 113 16.74 -12.72 -9.95
N ALA A 114 17.43 -11.58 -9.89
CA ALA A 114 18.48 -11.26 -10.85
C ALA A 114 19.68 -12.22 -10.72
N LEU A 115 20.14 -12.49 -9.49
CA LEU A 115 21.24 -13.43 -9.25
C LEU A 115 20.90 -14.87 -9.66
N PHE A 116 19.63 -15.26 -9.52
CA PHE A 116 19.15 -16.56 -10.02
C PHE A 116 19.22 -16.62 -11.54
N ASN A 117 18.69 -15.60 -12.22
CA ASN A 117 18.65 -15.54 -13.70
C ASN A 117 20.06 -15.49 -14.33
N ASP A 118 21.05 -14.95 -13.61
CA ASP A 118 22.45 -14.95 -14.01
C ASP A 118 23.18 -16.30 -13.74
N ASP A 119 22.47 -17.34 -13.31
CA ASP A 119 23.02 -18.65 -12.91
C ASP A 119 24.08 -18.57 -11.77
N LEU A 120 23.98 -17.56 -10.90
CA LEU A 120 24.96 -17.31 -9.84
C LEU A 120 24.60 -17.95 -8.49
N LEU A 121 23.33 -18.33 -8.28
CA LEU A 121 22.86 -18.91 -7.02
C LEU A 121 23.08 -20.44 -6.97
N ARG A 122 23.67 -20.91 -5.87
CA ARG A 122 24.01 -22.31 -5.58
C ARG A 122 23.16 -22.79 -4.41
N LEU A 123 21.93 -23.19 -4.72
CA LEU A 123 20.94 -23.60 -3.72
C LEU A 123 21.03 -25.11 -3.42
N PRO A 124 20.80 -25.55 -2.17
CA PRO A 124 20.70 -26.98 -1.84
C PRO A 124 19.64 -27.68 -2.69
N SER A 125 19.75 -29.00 -2.91
CA SER A 125 18.93 -29.72 -3.90
C SER A 125 17.48 -29.96 -3.47
N ASP A 126 17.20 -29.94 -2.18
CA ASP A 126 15.94 -30.35 -1.55
C ASP A 126 15.13 -29.18 -0.95
N VAL A 127 15.61 -27.93 -1.11
CA VAL A 127 14.85 -26.74 -0.70
C VAL A 127 13.62 -26.52 -1.57
N ILE A 128 12.60 -25.89 -1.01
CA ILE A 128 11.48 -25.34 -1.78
C ILE A 128 11.85 -23.92 -2.20
N GLU A 129 11.85 -23.65 -3.50
CA GLU A 129 12.03 -22.29 -4.05
C GLU A 129 10.68 -21.56 -4.00
N ILE A 130 10.60 -20.45 -3.27
CA ILE A 130 9.41 -19.61 -3.16
C ILE A 130 9.59 -18.38 -4.04
N TRP A 131 8.71 -18.20 -5.03
CA TRP A 131 8.82 -17.11 -5.99
C TRP A 131 7.72 -16.09 -5.81
N ALA A 132 8.05 -14.80 -5.82
CA ALA A 132 7.04 -13.78 -5.56
C ALA A 132 6.35 -13.27 -6.83
N ASP A 133 5.17 -12.70 -6.64
CA ASP A 133 4.49 -11.87 -7.63
C ASP A 133 5.05 -10.43 -7.67
N SER A 134 4.39 -9.56 -8.43
CA SER A 134 4.74 -8.15 -8.58
C SER A 134 4.34 -7.28 -7.38
N GLY A 135 3.70 -7.86 -6.35
CA GLY A 135 2.94 -7.12 -5.33
C GLY A 135 1.51 -6.77 -5.74
N TYR A 136 1.18 -6.92 -7.03
CA TYR A 136 -0.15 -6.64 -7.59
C TYR A 136 -0.89 -7.90 -8.07
N GLY A 137 -0.42 -9.09 -7.67
CA GLY A 137 -1.03 -10.37 -8.04
C GLY A 137 -0.57 -10.95 -9.38
N LYS A 138 0.38 -10.31 -10.09
CA LYS A 138 0.95 -10.83 -11.35
C LYS A 138 2.25 -11.56 -11.08
N MET A 139 2.41 -12.79 -11.58
CA MET A 139 3.64 -13.58 -11.37
C MET A 139 4.80 -13.13 -12.27
N VAL A 140 5.30 -11.92 -11.97
CA VAL A 140 6.48 -11.28 -12.57
C VAL A 140 7.26 -10.57 -11.46
N SER A 141 8.55 -10.30 -11.67
CA SER A 141 9.36 -9.55 -10.70
C SER A 141 8.76 -8.15 -10.43
N ARG A 142 8.74 -7.74 -9.16
CA ARG A 142 8.21 -6.44 -8.73
C ARG A 142 9.01 -5.24 -9.25
N ARG A 143 8.34 -4.08 -9.26
CA ARG A 143 8.96 -2.75 -9.42
C ARG A 143 9.74 -2.34 -8.17
N GLN A 144 10.83 -1.61 -8.35
CA GLN A 144 11.59 -0.95 -7.28
C GLN A 144 11.90 0.50 -7.70
N GLY A 145 11.12 1.45 -7.21
CA GLY A 145 11.21 2.84 -7.64
C GLY A 145 10.89 2.97 -9.13
N ASP A 146 11.84 3.49 -9.90
CA ASP A 146 11.69 3.68 -11.34
C ASP A 146 11.97 2.41 -12.15
N ASP A 147 12.63 1.40 -11.56
CA ASP A 147 12.95 0.14 -12.23
C ASP A 147 11.78 -0.86 -12.19
N ASN A 148 11.31 -1.31 -13.34
CA ASN A 148 10.19 -2.27 -13.47
C ASN A 148 10.51 -3.39 -14.48
N PRO A 149 11.40 -4.34 -14.11
CA PRO A 149 11.95 -5.31 -15.05
C PRO A 149 10.94 -6.38 -15.51
N ARG A 150 9.86 -6.62 -14.73
CA ARG A 150 8.78 -7.59 -15.02
C ARG A 150 9.26 -8.96 -15.54
N SER A 151 10.37 -9.45 -15.01
CA SER A 151 10.91 -10.78 -15.36
C SER A 151 9.86 -11.85 -15.10
N PRO A 152 9.57 -12.75 -16.07
CA PRO A 152 8.50 -13.73 -15.92
C PRO A 152 8.89 -14.80 -14.90
N VAL A 153 8.02 -15.07 -13.92
CA VAL A 153 8.32 -16.02 -12.84
C VAL A 153 7.92 -17.46 -13.22
N LEU A 154 6.72 -17.63 -13.79
CA LEU A 154 6.14 -18.95 -14.04
C LEU A 154 6.83 -19.74 -15.16
N SER A 155 7.61 -19.07 -16.00
CA SER A 155 8.32 -19.70 -17.12
C SER A 155 9.80 -19.95 -16.84
N ILE A 156 10.28 -19.69 -15.62
CA ILE A 156 11.69 -19.89 -15.26
C ILE A 156 12.00 -21.39 -15.30
N PRO A 157 13.06 -21.84 -16.01
CA PRO A 157 13.42 -23.24 -16.06
C PRO A 157 13.66 -23.85 -14.67
N ASN A 158 13.15 -25.07 -14.45
CA ASN A 158 13.40 -25.86 -13.23
C ASN A 158 14.40 -27.00 -13.51
N THR A 159 15.61 -26.64 -13.93
CA THR A 159 16.66 -27.61 -14.31
C THR A 159 17.05 -28.52 -13.16
N ALA A 160 17.06 -27.99 -11.93
CA ALA A 160 17.35 -28.72 -10.71
C ALA A 160 16.18 -29.59 -10.20
N LYS A 161 15.00 -29.51 -10.83
CA LYS A 161 13.77 -30.25 -10.45
C LYS A 161 13.39 -30.06 -8.98
N ARG A 162 13.63 -28.87 -8.42
CA ARG A 162 13.26 -28.56 -7.04
C ARG A 162 11.75 -28.39 -6.93
N LYS A 163 11.23 -28.58 -5.72
CA LYS A 163 9.86 -28.17 -5.41
C LYS A 163 9.77 -26.64 -5.46
N ARG A 164 8.65 -26.12 -5.93
CA ARG A 164 8.42 -24.68 -6.09
C ARG A 164 7.11 -24.24 -5.45
N GLY A 165 7.15 -23.05 -4.88
CA GLY A 165 6.04 -22.36 -4.27
C GLY A 165 5.99 -20.90 -4.68
N ILE A 166 5.02 -20.17 -4.14
CA ILE A 166 4.84 -18.72 -4.38
C ILE A 166 4.78 -17.92 -3.08
N TYR A 167 5.19 -16.65 -3.19
CA TYR A 167 4.86 -15.58 -2.24
C TYR A 167 3.93 -14.58 -2.95
N TYR A 168 2.64 -14.68 -2.71
CA TYR A 168 1.61 -13.94 -3.44
C TYR A 168 1.04 -12.80 -2.58
N HIS A 169 0.69 -11.68 -3.22
CA HIS A 169 0.14 -10.53 -2.52
C HIS A 169 -1.34 -10.32 -2.88
N VAL A 170 -2.20 -10.42 -1.86
CA VAL A 170 -3.57 -9.86 -1.95
C VAL A 170 -3.65 -8.46 -1.37
N THR A 171 -2.55 -8.02 -0.75
CA THR A 171 -2.26 -6.65 -0.35
C THR A 171 -0.75 -6.49 -0.28
N PHE A 172 -0.29 -5.28 -0.59
CA PHE A 172 1.12 -4.97 -0.61
C PHE A 172 1.34 -3.51 -0.22
N HIS A 173 2.55 -3.22 0.19
CA HIS A 173 2.99 -1.89 0.54
C HIS A 173 4.20 -1.54 -0.31
N ASP A 174 4.06 -0.55 -1.19
CA ASP A 174 5.13 -0.16 -2.12
C ASP A 174 5.51 1.32 -2.05
N LEU A 175 4.84 2.12 -1.21
CA LEU A 175 5.03 3.56 -1.10
C LEU A 175 4.70 4.31 -2.42
N GLN A 176 4.02 3.66 -3.37
CA GLN A 176 3.72 4.16 -4.70
C GLN A 176 2.21 4.07 -4.97
N ALA A 177 1.71 2.92 -5.42
CA ALA A 177 0.36 2.78 -5.96
C ALA A 177 -0.39 1.53 -5.47
N SER A 178 0.16 0.80 -4.49
CA SER A 178 -0.45 -0.43 -4.01
C SER A 178 -1.73 -0.20 -3.19
N SER A 179 -2.31 -1.30 -2.70
CA SER A 179 -3.44 -1.32 -1.79
C SER A 179 -3.08 -1.98 -0.48
N PHE A 180 -3.22 -1.24 0.61
CA PHE A 180 -2.99 -1.72 1.96
C PHE A 180 -4.29 -1.78 2.78
N LEU A 181 -5.03 -0.68 2.79
CA LEU A 181 -6.26 -0.56 3.58
C LEU A 181 -7.49 -1.09 2.86
N THR A 182 -7.45 -1.09 1.53
CA THR A 182 -8.58 -1.50 0.70
C THR A 182 -8.27 -2.79 -0.03
N LEU A 183 -9.31 -3.47 -0.52
CA LEU A 183 -9.19 -4.61 -1.42
C LEU A 183 -8.22 -4.33 -2.58
N LEU A 184 -7.48 -5.38 -2.98
CA LEU A 184 -6.66 -5.38 -4.20
C LEU A 184 -7.47 -4.81 -5.39
N PRO A 185 -6.94 -3.83 -6.14
CA PRO A 185 -7.66 -3.23 -7.27
C PRO A 185 -7.85 -4.18 -8.45
N ASN A 186 -7.04 -5.23 -8.54
CA ASN A 186 -7.16 -6.29 -9.52
C ASN A 186 -8.34 -7.21 -9.18
N SER A 187 -9.08 -7.66 -10.20
CA SER A 187 -10.35 -8.36 -9.97
C SER A 187 -10.15 -9.77 -9.43
N PRO A 188 -11.15 -10.37 -8.74
CA PRO A 188 -11.07 -11.75 -8.25
C PRO A 188 -10.77 -12.76 -9.37
N GLN A 189 -11.33 -12.55 -10.57
CA GLN A 189 -11.00 -13.35 -11.74
C GLN A 189 -9.53 -13.26 -12.14
N PHE A 190 -8.92 -12.07 -12.07
CA PHE A 190 -7.51 -11.91 -12.39
C PHE A 190 -6.64 -12.74 -11.44
N VAL A 191 -6.94 -12.68 -10.14
CA VAL A 191 -6.26 -13.50 -9.12
C VAL A 191 -6.47 -14.98 -9.40
N SER A 192 -7.72 -15.39 -9.66
CA SER A 192 -8.07 -16.79 -9.97
C SER A 192 -7.34 -17.34 -11.21
N GLU A 193 -7.25 -16.53 -12.27
CA GLU A 193 -6.52 -16.87 -13.48
C GLU A 193 -5.02 -17.00 -13.22
N GLU A 194 -4.43 -16.14 -12.38
CA GLU A 194 -3.01 -16.21 -12.09
C GLU A 194 -2.66 -17.41 -11.20
N LEU A 195 -3.47 -17.69 -10.17
CA LEU A 195 -3.30 -18.90 -9.33
C LEU A 195 -3.47 -20.19 -10.15
N SER A 196 -4.39 -20.20 -11.12
CA SER A 196 -4.51 -21.32 -12.07
C SER A 196 -3.22 -21.53 -12.88
N LYS A 197 -2.54 -20.44 -13.29
CA LYS A 197 -1.24 -20.53 -13.98
C LYS A 197 -0.12 -21.01 -13.05
N VAL A 198 -0.13 -20.62 -11.77
CA VAL A 198 0.81 -21.15 -10.76
C VAL A 198 0.73 -22.66 -10.67
N ARG A 199 -0.49 -23.22 -10.58
CA ARG A 199 -0.71 -24.68 -10.57
C ARG A 199 -0.24 -25.35 -11.86
N GLN A 200 -0.55 -24.76 -13.01
CA GLN A 200 -0.09 -25.26 -14.31
C GLN A 200 1.44 -25.28 -14.41
N ALA A 201 2.12 -24.34 -13.76
CA ALA A 201 3.58 -24.28 -13.68
C ALA A 201 4.19 -25.20 -12.60
N ASN A 202 3.37 -25.95 -11.85
CA ASN A 202 3.78 -26.78 -10.70
C ASN A 202 4.54 -25.96 -9.62
N MET A 203 4.09 -24.73 -9.38
CA MET A 203 4.62 -23.83 -8.36
C MET A 203 3.68 -23.75 -7.14
N ASP A 204 2.93 -24.82 -6.89
CA ASP A 204 1.89 -24.94 -5.86
C ASP A 204 2.28 -25.89 -4.71
N THR A 205 3.58 -26.15 -4.51
CA THR A 205 4.04 -26.92 -3.33
C THR A 205 3.79 -26.15 -2.02
N LEU A 206 3.94 -24.83 -2.07
CA LEU A 206 3.78 -23.92 -0.93
C LEU A 206 3.29 -22.58 -1.45
N GLU A 207 2.21 -22.05 -0.88
CA GLU A 207 1.68 -20.74 -1.22
C GLU A 207 1.65 -19.89 0.06
N LEU A 208 2.58 -18.94 0.16
CA LEU A 208 2.62 -17.96 1.24
C LEU A 208 1.94 -16.69 0.76
N ILE A 209 0.97 -16.19 1.52
CA ILE A 209 0.10 -15.11 1.05
C ILE A 209 0.25 -13.91 1.98
N ASN A 210 0.66 -12.77 1.42
CA ASN A 210 0.58 -11.51 2.13
C ASN A 210 -0.85 -11.01 2.15
N VAL A 211 -1.46 -11.06 3.34
CA VAL A 211 -2.85 -10.68 3.60
C VAL A 211 -2.97 -9.38 4.40
N GLY A 212 -1.84 -8.73 4.72
CA GLY A 212 -1.82 -7.51 5.54
C GLY A 212 -2.66 -7.69 6.80
N ASN A 213 -3.73 -6.88 6.94
CA ASN A 213 -4.61 -6.92 8.10
C ASN A 213 -5.70 -8.00 8.06
N VAL A 214 -5.69 -8.97 7.13
CA VAL A 214 -6.76 -9.98 6.92
C VAL A 214 -8.08 -9.36 6.44
N LYS A 215 -8.65 -8.37 7.13
CA LYS A 215 -9.70 -7.49 6.61
C LYS A 215 -9.09 -6.28 5.93
N PRO A 216 -9.66 -5.79 4.83
CA PRO A 216 -10.91 -6.24 4.17
C PRO A 216 -10.72 -7.43 3.21
N HIS A 217 -9.52 -8.01 3.13
CA HIS A 217 -9.05 -8.96 2.11
C HIS A 217 -9.72 -10.36 2.08
N ILE A 218 -10.82 -10.58 2.80
CA ILE A 218 -11.49 -11.88 2.95
C ILE A 218 -11.92 -12.47 1.59
N LEU A 219 -12.38 -11.63 0.66
CA LEU A 219 -12.75 -12.06 -0.69
C LEU A 219 -11.59 -12.79 -1.39
N PHE A 220 -10.38 -12.22 -1.34
CA PHE A 220 -9.20 -12.80 -1.98
C PHE A 220 -8.61 -13.94 -1.17
N ILE A 221 -8.57 -13.84 0.17
CA ILE A 221 -8.09 -14.93 1.04
C ILE A 221 -8.89 -16.21 0.78
N ARG A 222 -10.20 -16.10 0.54
CA ARG A 222 -11.03 -17.25 0.19
C ARG A 222 -10.71 -17.81 -1.18
N GLU A 223 -10.55 -16.96 -2.19
CA GLU A 223 -10.22 -17.43 -3.54
C GLU A 223 -8.86 -18.13 -3.55
N VAL A 224 -7.88 -17.60 -2.83
CA VAL A 224 -6.58 -18.24 -2.63
C VAL A 224 -6.73 -19.55 -1.85
N ALA A 225 -7.54 -19.62 -0.79
CA ALA A 225 -7.77 -20.88 -0.10
C ALA A 225 -8.41 -21.96 -1.01
N GLN A 226 -9.20 -21.55 -2.01
CA GLN A 226 -9.80 -22.47 -2.97
C GLN A 226 -8.77 -23.00 -3.98
N SER A 227 -7.67 -22.28 -4.27
CA SER A 227 -6.64 -22.72 -5.23
C SER A 227 -6.01 -24.07 -4.86
N TRP A 228 -5.91 -24.33 -3.55
CA TRP A 228 -5.36 -25.57 -2.98
C TRP A 228 -6.21 -26.82 -3.21
N ARG A 229 -7.47 -26.64 -3.60
CA ARG A 229 -8.38 -27.77 -3.80
C ARG A 229 -8.03 -28.50 -5.10
N SER A 230 -8.06 -29.83 -5.05
CA SER A 230 -7.71 -30.67 -6.19
C SER A 230 -8.49 -30.31 -7.47
N GLU A 231 -9.77 -29.98 -7.30
CA GLU A 231 -10.76 -29.65 -8.32
C GLU A 231 -10.74 -28.17 -8.75
N TYR A 232 -9.83 -27.36 -8.21
CA TYR A 232 -9.77 -25.94 -8.52
C TYR A 232 -9.50 -25.69 -10.01
N ARG A 233 -10.27 -24.75 -10.56
CA ARG A 233 -10.11 -24.18 -11.90
C ARG A 233 -10.18 -22.67 -11.81
N SER A 234 -9.68 -21.99 -12.83
CA SER A 234 -9.95 -20.55 -12.98
C SER A 234 -11.46 -20.26 -12.95
N ARG A 235 -11.84 -19.20 -12.25
CA ARG A 235 -13.23 -18.80 -11.97
C ARG A 235 -13.46 -17.36 -12.40
N SER A 236 -14.67 -17.08 -12.88
CA SER A 236 -15.07 -15.74 -13.28
C SER A 236 -15.40 -14.83 -12.09
N ASN A 237 -15.39 -13.51 -12.33
CA ASN A 237 -15.77 -12.53 -11.31
C ASN A 237 -17.17 -12.82 -10.75
N ALA A 238 -18.13 -13.15 -11.63
CA ALA A 238 -19.50 -13.45 -11.24
C ALA A 238 -19.58 -14.65 -10.29
N GLU A 239 -18.85 -15.74 -10.57
CA GLU A 239 -18.82 -16.93 -9.70
C GLU A 239 -18.25 -16.63 -8.32
N ILE A 240 -17.12 -15.93 -8.25
CA ILE A 240 -16.42 -15.65 -6.99
C ILE A 240 -17.23 -14.67 -6.14
N ILE A 241 -17.70 -13.57 -6.73
CA ILE A 241 -18.47 -12.54 -6.02
C ILE A 241 -19.81 -13.12 -5.54
N THR A 242 -20.52 -13.87 -6.39
CA THR A 242 -21.80 -14.50 -6.00
C THR A 242 -21.59 -15.47 -4.84
N GLU A 243 -20.59 -16.36 -4.91
CA GLU A 243 -20.31 -17.28 -3.80
C GLU A 243 -19.97 -16.51 -2.51
N TYR A 244 -19.13 -15.48 -2.60
CA TYR A 244 -18.76 -14.66 -1.45
C TYR A 244 -19.98 -14.00 -0.81
N VAL A 245 -20.80 -13.32 -1.61
CA VAL A 245 -21.95 -12.58 -1.12
C VAL A 245 -22.98 -13.53 -0.50
N HIS A 246 -23.32 -14.64 -1.17
CA HIS A 246 -24.22 -15.64 -0.59
C HIS A 246 -23.69 -16.30 0.69
N ARG A 247 -22.38 -16.25 0.94
CA ARG A 247 -21.77 -16.83 2.14
C ARG A 247 -21.82 -15.91 3.35
N TYR A 248 -21.74 -14.60 3.14
CA TYR A 248 -21.57 -13.60 4.21
C TYR A 248 -22.75 -12.67 4.41
N TYR A 249 -23.72 -12.70 3.50
CA TYR A 249 -24.93 -11.90 3.57
C TYR A 249 -26.13 -12.83 3.48
N ASP A 250 -27.16 -12.56 4.26
CA ASP A 250 -28.44 -13.27 4.21
C ASP A 250 -29.49 -12.54 3.36
N GLU A 251 -29.22 -11.28 3.00
CA GLU A 251 -30.10 -10.43 2.18
C GLU A 251 -29.30 -9.56 1.20
N SER A 252 -30.01 -8.79 0.36
CA SER A 252 -29.43 -7.78 -0.55
C SER A 252 -28.34 -8.31 -1.49
N HIS A 253 -28.36 -9.62 -1.81
CA HIS A 253 -27.29 -10.29 -2.57
C HIS A 253 -27.01 -9.63 -3.92
N THR A 254 -28.06 -9.25 -4.65
CA THR A 254 -27.94 -8.62 -5.98
C THR A 254 -27.27 -7.26 -5.87
N GLN A 255 -27.71 -6.43 -4.93
CA GLN A 255 -27.19 -5.07 -4.71
C GLN A 255 -25.74 -5.12 -4.23
N VAL A 256 -25.44 -5.97 -3.25
CA VAL A 256 -24.08 -6.12 -2.71
C VAL A 256 -23.13 -6.67 -3.78
N SER A 257 -23.53 -7.69 -4.54
CA SER A 257 -22.71 -8.21 -5.66
C SER A 257 -22.39 -7.13 -6.68
N LYS A 258 -23.37 -6.27 -6.98
CA LYS A 258 -23.19 -5.14 -7.89
C LYS A 258 -22.18 -4.11 -7.38
N ILE A 259 -22.14 -3.87 -6.06
CA ILE A 259 -21.13 -2.99 -5.44
C ILE A 259 -19.72 -3.55 -5.63
N TYR A 260 -19.50 -4.86 -5.39
CA TYR A 260 -18.20 -5.49 -5.64
C TYR A 260 -17.80 -5.43 -7.12
N GLU A 261 -18.72 -5.70 -8.04
CA GLU A 261 -18.44 -5.58 -9.48
C GLU A 261 -18.05 -4.16 -9.88
N ASP A 262 -18.78 -3.16 -9.38
CA ASP A 262 -18.53 -1.76 -9.70
C ASP A 262 -17.20 -1.28 -9.07
N TYR A 263 -16.80 -1.79 -7.90
CA TYR A 263 -15.49 -1.54 -7.29
C TYR A 263 -14.34 -1.90 -8.24
N PHE A 264 -14.31 -3.14 -8.75
CA PHE A 264 -13.22 -3.57 -9.65
C PHE A 264 -13.26 -2.89 -11.03
N LYS A 265 -14.41 -2.33 -11.43
CA LYS A 265 -14.55 -1.51 -12.65
C LYS A 265 -14.09 -0.06 -12.44
N ALA A 266 -14.09 0.42 -11.19
CA ALA A 266 -13.69 1.77 -10.82
C ALA A 266 -12.17 1.92 -10.64
N SER A 267 -11.41 0.82 -10.50
CA SER A 267 -9.94 0.87 -10.39
C SER A 267 -9.28 1.67 -11.52
N ILE A 268 -8.36 2.57 -11.16
CA ILE A 268 -7.56 3.37 -12.10
C ILE A 268 -6.44 2.51 -12.66
N GLN A 269 -6.30 2.47 -13.99
CA GLN A 269 -5.22 1.76 -14.69
C GLN A 269 -4.06 2.74 -14.92
N TYR A 270 -3.01 2.67 -14.10
CA TYR A 270 -1.89 3.62 -14.17
C TYR A 270 -0.80 3.21 -15.18
N GLY A 271 -0.70 1.91 -15.47
CA GLY A 271 0.32 1.37 -16.37
C GLY A 271 -0.27 0.59 -17.55
N PRO A 272 0.56 0.19 -18.53
CA PRO A 272 0.10 -0.57 -19.69
C PRO A 272 -0.28 -2.02 -19.39
N ASN A 273 0.17 -2.59 -18.25
CA ASN A 273 -0.10 -3.99 -17.91
C ASN A 273 -1.37 -4.15 -17.08
N ALA A 274 -2.11 -5.23 -17.29
CA ALA A 274 -3.41 -5.46 -16.65
C ALA A 274 -3.39 -5.42 -15.10
N ASP A 275 -2.25 -5.67 -14.47
CA ASP A 275 -2.05 -5.62 -13.01
C ASP A 275 -1.73 -4.22 -12.45
N GLU A 276 -1.31 -3.28 -13.31
CA GLU A 276 -0.84 -1.95 -12.92
C GLU A 276 -2.02 -1.00 -12.63
N LYS A 277 -2.74 -1.31 -11.56
CA LYS A 277 -3.91 -0.57 -11.08
C LYS A 277 -3.64 0.09 -9.74
N ALA A 278 -4.16 1.30 -9.56
CA ALA A 278 -3.94 2.10 -8.37
C ALA A 278 -4.86 1.66 -7.22
N GLY A 279 -4.26 1.41 -6.06
CA GLY A 279 -4.90 1.24 -4.76
C GLY A 279 -4.83 2.51 -3.91
N ASP A 280 -5.12 2.38 -2.61
CA ASP A 280 -5.31 3.52 -1.71
C ASP A 280 -4.01 4.29 -1.44
N GLU A 281 -2.86 3.64 -1.60
CA GLU A 281 -1.57 4.30 -1.47
C GLU A 281 -1.38 5.36 -2.55
N PHE A 282 -1.89 5.16 -3.76
CA PHE A 282 -1.66 6.06 -4.89
C PHE A 282 -1.98 7.51 -4.56
N ALA A 283 -3.22 7.79 -4.18
CA ALA A 283 -3.65 9.15 -3.89
C ALA A 283 -3.03 9.68 -2.59
N THR A 284 -2.99 8.85 -1.55
CA THR A 284 -2.52 9.26 -0.22
C THR A 284 -1.04 9.61 -0.21
N TYR A 285 -0.21 8.87 -0.94
CA TYR A 285 1.21 9.15 -1.09
C TYR A 285 1.46 10.40 -1.93
N ILE A 286 0.80 10.53 -3.09
CA ILE A 286 0.99 11.69 -3.97
C ILE A 286 0.66 12.99 -3.24
N VAL A 287 -0.42 13.04 -2.45
CA VAL A 287 -0.76 14.21 -1.62
C VAL A 287 0.42 14.63 -0.74
N ARG A 288 1.05 13.69 -0.03
CA ARG A 288 2.21 14.01 0.84
C ARG A 288 3.43 14.46 0.06
N LYS A 289 3.70 13.83 -1.08
CA LYS A 289 4.84 14.17 -1.94
C LYS A 289 4.67 15.55 -2.58
N LEU A 290 3.45 15.88 -3.00
CA LEU A 290 3.10 17.19 -3.51
C LEU A 290 3.26 18.27 -2.43
N ILE A 291 2.69 18.08 -1.24
CA ILE A 291 2.84 19.07 -0.14
C ILE A 291 4.31 19.29 0.21
N LYS A 292 5.10 18.21 0.35
CA LYS A 292 6.54 18.30 0.64
C LYS A 292 7.27 19.10 -0.43
N SER A 293 7.04 18.77 -1.69
CA SER A 293 7.74 19.39 -2.83
C SER A 293 7.33 20.84 -3.02
N TRP A 294 6.04 21.15 -2.88
CA TRP A 294 5.51 22.50 -2.96
C TRP A 294 6.08 23.39 -1.86
N MET A 295 5.98 23.00 -0.58
CA MET A 295 6.53 23.79 0.53
C MET A 295 8.07 23.82 0.56
N GLY A 296 8.72 22.85 -0.09
CA GLY A 296 10.16 22.79 -0.28
C GLY A 296 10.67 23.54 -1.51
N HIS A 297 9.76 24.14 -2.31
CA HIS A 297 10.08 24.77 -3.60
C HIS A 297 10.83 23.86 -4.58
N SER A 298 10.55 22.55 -4.53
CA SER A 298 11.08 21.60 -5.51
C SER A 298 10.43 21.81 -6.87
N LEU A 299 11.23 21.74 -7.93
CA LEU A 299 10.77 21.91 -9.32
C LEU A 299 10.16 20.61 -9.90
N GLN A 300 10.20 19.52 -9.15
CA GLN A 300 9.77 18.19 -9.55
C GLN A 300 9.30 17.39 -8.31
N LEU A 301 8.38 16.47 -8.55
CA LEU A 301 8.02 15.34 -7.70
C LEU A 301 8.90 14.14 -8.08
N GLU A 302 10.15 14.09 -7.60
CA GLU A 302 11.10 13.02 -7.94
C GLU A 302 10.53 11.63 -7.65
N GLU A 303 9.77 11.49 -6.55
CA GLU A 303 9.15 10.22 -6.19
C GLU A 303 8.04 9.76 -7.16
N MET A 304 7.66 10.58 -8.15
CA MET A 304 6.67 10.27 -9.19
C MET A 304 7.28 10.03 -10.58
N ASN A 305 8.61 9.96 -10.69
CA ASN A 305 9.29 9.70 -11.96
C ASN A 305 8.89 8.34 -12.55
N TRP A 306 8.69 7.31 -11.72
CA TRP A 306 8.22 5.98 -12.12
C TRP A 306 6.89 5.99 -12.88
N LEU A 307 6.05 7.00 -12.64
CA LEU A 307 4.72 7.16 -13.23
C LEU A 307 4.72 8.16 -14.38
N THR A 308 5.37 9.30 -14.18
CA THR A 308 5.24 10.49 -15.05
C THR A 308 6.47 10.77 -15.89
N GLY A 309 7.57 10.07 -15.62
CA GLY A 309 8.90 10.36 -16.16
C GLY A 309 9.56 11.57 -15.48
N ASP A 310 10.78 11.85 -15.91
CA ASP A 310 11.60 12.99 -15.46
C ASP A 310 11.15 14.28 -16.18
N VAL A 311 10.05 14.86 -15.69
CA VAL A 311 9.48 16.13 -16.19
C VAL A 311 9.16 17.09 -15.05
N ALA A 312 8.97 18.38 -15.34
CA ALA A 312 8.65 19.40 -14.35
C ALA A 312 7.32 19.13 -13.62
N ILE A 313 7.22 19.59 -12.37
CA ILE A 313 6.07 19.35 -11.48
C ILE A 313 4.71 19.66 -12.13
N ASP A 314 4.57 20.77 -12.86
CA ASP A 314 3.29 21.14 -13.51
C ASP A 314 2.85 20.08 -14.54
N LYS A 315 3.81 19.52 -15.28
CA LYS A 315 3.54 18.46 -16.25
C LYS A 315 3.25 17.14 -15.54
N GLN A 316 3.96 16.81 -14.46
CA GLN A 316 3.67 15.63 -13.65
C GLN A 316 2.24 15.69 -13.09
N LEU A 317 1.84 16.83 -12.52
CA LEU A 317 0.51 17.03 -11.98
C LEU A 317 -0.59 16.97 -13.05
N SER A 318 -0.33 17.49 -14.24
CA SER A 318 -1.26 17.35 -15.37
C SER A 318 -1.49 15.89 -15.76
N ILE A 319 -0.42 15.08 -15.82
CA ILE A 319 -0.52 13.64 -16.13
C ILE A 319 -1.30 12.92 -15.02
N ILE A 320 -1.03 13.25 -13.75
CA ILE A 320 -1.72 12.65 -12.61
C ILE A 320 -3.21 13.03 -12.61
N ASP A 321 -3.57 14.29 -12.86
CA ASP A 321 -4.97 14.75 -12.90
C ASP A 321 -5.75 14.09 -14.06
N GLU A 322 -5.13 13.95 -15.24
CA GLU A 322 -5.72 13.22 -16.36
C GLU A 322 -5.96 11.75 -16.01
N LEU A 323 -4.98 11.11 -15.36
CA LEU A 323 -5.08 9.71 -14.94
C LEU A 323 -6.21 9.49 -13.91
N ILE A 324 -6.29 10.30 -12.86
CA ILE A 324 -7.37 10.16 -11.86
C ILE A 324 -8.75 10.48 -12.46
N SER A 325 -8.82 11.40 -13.43
CA SER A 325 -10.06 11.79 -14.10
C SER A 325 -10.72 10.63 -14.86
N THR A 326 -9.95 9.61 -15.27
CA THR A 326 -10.48 8.42 -15.98
C THR A 326 -11.52 7.64 -15.18
N LYS A 327 -11.47 7.71 -13.83
CA LYS A 327 -12.33 6.95 -12.92
C LYS A 327 -12.94 7.77 -11.78
N TYR A 328 -12.65 9.07 -11.71
CA TYR A 328 -13.13 9.95 -10.66
C TYR A 328 -14.66 9.86 -10.48
N ASP A 329 -15.42 10.03 -11.57
CA ASP A 329 -16.89 9.97 -11.53
C ASP A 329 -17.41 8.56 -11.21
N ALA A 330 -16.68 7.52 -11.60
CA ALA A 330 -17.05 6.14 -11.28
C ALA A 330 -16.95 5.87 -9.76
N TRP A 331 -15.90 6.38 -9.12
CA TRP A 331 -15.75 6.33 -7.66
C TRP A 331 -16.81 7.15 -6.92
N ASP A 332 -17.20 8.32 -7.44
CA ASP A 332 -18.27 9.14 -6.87
C ASP A 332 -19.64 8.44 -6.94
N GLN A 333 -19.95 7.88 -8.11
CA GLN A 333 -21.17 7.12 -8.30
C GLN A 333 -21.19 5.88 -7.41
N LEU A 334 -20.06 5.18 -7.27
CA LEU A 334 -19.94 4.01 -6.43
C LEU A 334 -20.12 4.35 -4.94
N LYS A 335 -19.51 5.45 -4.46
CA LYS A 335 -19.73 5.95 -3.10
C LYS A 335 -21.22 6.22 -2.84
N ARG A 336 -21.91 6.94 -3.72
CA ARG A 336 -23.35 7.21 -3.57
C ARG A 336 -24.20 5.93 -3.56
N LYS A 337 -23.93 5.00 -4.47
CA LYS A 337 -24.61 3.69 -4.50
C LYS A 337 -24.36 2.89 -3.22
N SER A 338 -23.13 2.90 -2.70
CA SER A 338 -22.79 2.19 -1.46
C SER A 338 -23.57 2.70 -0.25
N VAL A 339 -23.81 4.01 -0.16
CA VAL A 339 -24.66 4.60 0.89
C VAL A 339 -26.10 4.10 0.76
N GLN A 340 -26.68 4.12 -0.44
CA GLN A 340 -28.03 3.61 -0.68
C GLN A 340 -28.14 2.13 -0.30
N VAL A 341 -27.19 1.29 -0.73
CA VAL A 341 -27.19 -0.14 -0.37
C VAL A 341 -27.04 -0.33 1.13
N TYR A 342 -26.21 0.46 1.81
CA TYR A 342 -26.06 0.39 3.26
C TYR A 342 -27.36 0.75 4.01
N GLU A 343 -28.10 1.75 3.54
CA GLU A 343 -29.40 2.16 4.10
C GLU A 343 -30.50 1.13 3.83
N ASP A 344 -30.44 0.42 2.69
CA ASP A 344 -31.41 -0.62 2.31
C ASP A 344 -31.19 -1.96 3.04
N ILE A 345 -30.01 -2.21 3.62
CA ILE A 345 -29.74 -3.41 4.41
C ILE A 345 -30.44 -3.26 5.77
N MET A 346 -31.35 -4.19 6.07
CA MET A 346 -32.20 -4.16 7.25
C MET A 346 -31.57 -4.90 8.43
N ASP A 347 -30.85 -5.98 8.15
CA ASP A 347 -30.17 -6.78 9.16
C ASP A 347 -28.88 -6.07 9.66
N PRO A 348 -28.77 -5.76 10.97
CA PRO A 348 -27.61 -5.05 11.50
C PRO A 348 -26.29 -5.79 11.34
N HIS A 349 -26.30 -7.13 11.28
CA HIS A 349 -25.09 -7.91 11.06
C HIS A 349 -24.59 -7.74 9.63
N ASN A 350 -25.45 -7.96 8.63
CA ASN A 350 -25.14 -7.72 7.22
C ASN A 350 -24.73 -6.27 6.96
N GLN A 351 -25.37 -5.31 7.63
CA GLN A 351 -25.02 -3.90 7.54
C GLN A 351 -23.61 -3.64 8.07
N SER A 352 -23.26 -4.23 9.22
CA SER A 352 -21.91 -4.16 9.78
C SER A 352 -20.86 -4.84 8.90
N VAL A 353 -21.20 -5.97 8.25
CA VAL A 353 -20.29 -6.66 7.31
C VAL A 353 -20.07 -5.79 6.07
N PHE A 354 -21.15 -5.27 5.47
CA PHE A 354 -21.05 -4.37 4.30
C PHE A 354 -20.19 -3.14 4.60
N TYR A 355 -20.39 -2.52 5.77
CA TYR A 355 -19.63 -1.36 6.18
C TYR A 355 -18.12 -1.63 6.18
N ASN A 356 -17.73 -2.76 6.80
CA ASN A 356 -16.32 -3.07 7.10
C ASN A 356 -15.60 -3.86 6.00
N ASP A 357 -16.34 -4.46 5.06
CA ASP A 357 -15.75 -5.27 3.99
C ASP A 357 -15.60 -4.50 2.67
N ILE A 358 -16.43 -3.47 2.43
CA ILE A 358 -16.42 -2.76 1.15
C ILE A 358 -16.78 -1.27 1.23
N MET A 359 -17.69 -0.85 2.11
CA MET A 359 -18.08 0.57 2.17
C MET A 359 -16.94 1.46 2.64
N LEU A 360 -16.21 1.05 3.69
CA LEU A 360 -15.02 1.78 4.13
C LEU A 360 -13.97 1.87 3.02
N ASP A 361 -13.73 0.78 2.29
CA ASP A 361 -12.78 0.74 1.17
C ASP A 361 -13.13 1.75 0.08
N ILE A 362 -14.40 1.76 -0.33
CA ILE A 362 -14.92 2.72 -1.32
C ILE A 362 -14.69 4.15 -0.83
N ASN A 363 -14.95 4.43 0.44
CA ASN A 363 -14.76 5.76 0.99
C ASN A 363 -13.29 6.15 1.09
N VAL A 364 -12.40 5.23 1.50
CA VAL A 364 -10.95 5.48 1.51
C VAL A 364 -10.47 5.86 0.12
N GLN A 365 -10.87 5.11 -0.92
CA GLN A 365 -10.49 5.41 -2.31
C GLN A 365 -11.05 6.76 -2.78
N THR A 366 -12.36 6.93 -2.72
CA THR A 366 -13.03 8.14 -3.22
C THR A 366 -12.53 9.40 -2.52
N CYS A 367 -12.47 9.39 -1.18
CA CYS A 367 -12.04 10.55 -0.41
C CYS A 367 -10.56 10.87 -0.61
N SER A 368 -9.69 9.86 -0.78
CA SER A 368 -8.27 10.10 -1.07
C SER A 368 -8.08 10.69 -2.46
N LEU A 369 -8.85 10.24 -3.47
CA LEU A 369 -8.84 10.83 -4.82
C LEU A 369 -9.35 12.27 -4.82
N HIS A 370 -10.39 12.57 -4.04
CA HIS A 370 -10.87 13.94 -3.84
C HIS A 370 -9.79 14.82 -3.21
N ALA A 371 -9.14 14.32 -2.15
CA ALA A 371 -8.04 15.02 -1.50
C ALA A 371 -6.88 15.31 -2.46
N LEU A 372 -6.48 14.33 -3.29
CA LEU A 372 -5.45 14.52 -4.30
C LEU A 372 -5.85 15.58 -5.32
N ARG A 373 -7.04 15.47 -5.92
CA ARG A 373 -7.50 16.41 -6.95
C ARG A 373 -7.60 17.83 -6.43
N ALA A 374 -8.14 18.02 -5.23
CA ALA A 374 -8.23 19.33 -4.58
C ALA A 374 -6.83 19.88 -4.24
N THR A 375 -5.86 19.02 -3.84
CA THR A 375 -4.47 19.45 -3.62
C THR A 375 -3.80 19.91 -4.93
N ILE A 376 -4.05 19.22 -6.05
CA ILE A 376 -3.55 19.60 -7.38
C ILE A 376 -4.15 20.95 -7.81
N LYS A 377 -5.47 21.13 -7.66
CA LYS A 377 -6.14 22.42 -7.92
C LYS A 377 -5.59 23.55 -7.06
N ALA A 378 -5.39 23.29 -5.77
CA ALA A 378 -4.81 24.27 -4.86
C ALA A 378 -3.43 24.73 -5.33
N TYR A 379 -2.59 23.79 -5.75
CA TYR A 379 -1.28 24.09 -6.32
C TYR A 379 -1.39 24.96 -7.58
N HIS A 380 -2.29 24.65 -8.52
CA HIS A 380 -2.48 25.47 -9.72
C HIS A 380 -2.99 26.87 -9.43
N PHE A 381 -3.95 27.03 -8.50
CA PHE A 381 -4.39 28.36 -8.07
C PHE A 381 -3.25 29.17 -7.46
N TYR A 382 -2.40 28.54 -6.66
CA TYR A 382 -1.23 29.19 -6.10
C TYR A 382 -0.22 29.64 -7.17
N GLN A 383 0.03 28.83 -8.19
CA GLN A 383 0.91 29.22 -9.31
C GLN A 383 0.35 30.40 -10.13
N ASN A 384 -0.96 30.62 -10.10
CA ASN A 384 -1.65 31.72 -10.77
C ASN A 384 -1.88 32.94 -9.85
N ASP A 385 -1.23 33.01 -8.69
CA ASP A 385 -1.39 34.07 -7.67
C ASP A 385 -2.82 34.16 -7.07
N GLU A 386 -3.65 33.11 -7.23
CA GLU A 386 -5.02 33.03 -6.71
C GLU A 386 -5.06 32.37 -5.32
N ILE A 387 -4.38 33.00 -4.36
CA ILE A 387 -4.09 32.38 -3.06
C ILE A 387 -5.33 32.01 -2.22
N ILE A 388 -6.43 32.75 -2.35
CA ILE A 388 -7.69 32.44 -1.65
C ILE A 388 -8.32 31.16 -2.22
N HIS A 389 -8.35 30.99 -3.53
CA HIS A 389 -8.81 29.75 -4.15
C HIS A 389 -7.89 28.58 -3.79
N ALA A 390 -6.57 28.81 -3.75
CA ALA A 390 -5.61 27.80 -3.28
C ALA A 390 -5.89 27.36 -1.82
N PHE A 391 -6.18 28.33 -0.94
CA PHE A 391 -6.55 28.07 0.45
C PHE A 391 -7.86 27.26 0.56
N LEU A 392 -8.89 27.63 -0.22
CA LEU A 392 -10.18 26.95 -0.22
C LEU A 392 -10.12 25.52 -0.77
N GLU A 393 -9.33 25.28 -1.81
CA GLU A 393 -9.09 23.93 -2.34
C GLU A 393 -8.24 23.09 -1.38
N SER A 394 -7.26 23.68 -0.69
CA SER A 394 -6.51 22.99 0.37
C SER A 394 -7.40 22.58 1.54
N ASP A 395 -8.39 23.40 1.89
CA ASP A 395 -9.41 23.04 2.88
C ASP A 395 -10.37 21.94 2.38
N GLU A 396 -10.76 21.94 1.09
CA GLU A 396 -11.51 20.81 0.50
C GLU A 396 -10.70 19.51 0.58
N ALA A 397 -9.41 19.56 0.23
CA ALA A 397 -8.54 18.41 0.32
C ALA A 397 -8.47 17.85 1.75
N MET A 398 -8.30 18.73 2.74
CA MET A 398 -8.34 18.37 4.16
C MET A 398 -9.67 17.74 4.56
N ARG A 399 -10.80 18.35 4.21
CA ARG A 399 -12.15 17.85 4.55
C ARG A 399 -12.43 16.48 3.93
N SER A 400 -12.02 16.28 2.68
CA SER A 400 -12.14 14.97 2.02
C SER A 400 -11.34 13.90 2.76
N ASN A 401 -10.08 14.17 3.12
CA ASN A 401 -9.27 13.23 3.88
C ASN A 401 -9.85 12.96 5.29
N ASP A 402 -10.31 13.99 6.00
CA ASP A 402 -10.87 13.88 7.35
C ASP A 402 -12.18 13.10 7.40
N GLU A 403 -12.91 13.00 6.29
CA GLU A 403 -14.08 12.13 6.19
C GLU A 403 -13.74 10.66 6.43
N ILE A 404 -12.57 10.21 5.97
CA ILE A 404 -12.08 8.84 6.20
C ILE A 404 -11.90 8.60 7.71
N LEU A 405 -11.28 9.55 8.40
CA LEU A 405 -11.04 9.47 9.85
C LEU A 405 -12.36 9.45 10.63
N LYS A 406 -13.31 10.30 10.25
CA LYS A 406 -14.65 10.33 10.86
C LYS A 406 -15.39 9.00 10.67
N MET A 407 -15.32 8.41 9.49
CA MET A 407 -15.96 7.11 9.23
C MET A 407 -15.35 6.00 10.10
N ARG A 408 -14.02 5.96 10.25
CA ARG A 408 -13.36 5.00 11.14
C ARG A 408 -13.78 5.20 12.61
N GLN A 409 -13.80 6.45 13.08
CA GLN A 409 -14.22 6.79 14.45
C GLN A 409 -15.69 6.45 14.70
N ASN A 410 -16.55 6.64 13.70
CA ASN A 410 -17.99 6.39 13.77
C ASN A 410 -18.37 5.00 13.22
N ASN A 411 -17.44 4.03 13.23
CA ASN A 411 -17.72 2.68 12.77
C ASN A 411 -18.90 2.10 13.58
N PRO A 412 -19.97 1.59 12.92
CA PRO A 412 -21.13 1.05 13.61
C PRO A 412 -20.79 -0.22 14.43
N SER A 413 -19.66 -0.86 14.12
CA SER A 413 -19.18 -2.04 14.82
C SER A 413 -18.16 -1.68 15.90
N SER A 414 -18.51 -1.91 17.17
CA SER A 414 -17.54 -1.80 18.28
C SER A 414 -16.41 -2.82 18.20
N LYS A 415 -16.57 -3.90 17.42
CA LYS A 415 -15.56 -4.94 17.21
C LYS A 415 -14.32 -4.42 16.46
N TRP A 416 -14.51 -3.47 15.54
CA TRP A 416 -13.47 -3.02 14.62
C TRP A 416 -12.96 -1.60 14.92
N PHE A 417 -13.33 -1.04 16.08
CA PHE A 417 -13.02 0.34 16.45
C PHE A 417 -11.52 0.66 16.35
N ASP A 418 -10.66 -0.15 17.00
CA ASP A 418 -9.20 0.06 17.00
C ASP A 418 -8.47 -0.58 15.81
N PHE A 419 -9.19 -1.34 14.98
CA PHE A 419 -8.58 -2.19 13.95
C PHE A 419 -7.84 -1.39 12.88
N PHE A 420 -8.35 -0.19 12.55
CA PHE A 420 -7.81 0.67 11.50
C PHE A 420 -6.93 1.82 12.06
N CYS A 421 -6.58 1.78 13.34
CA CYS A 421 -5.76 2.82 13.98
C CYS A 421 -4.29 2.79 13.52
N ASN A 422 -3.78 1.61 13.13
CA ASN A 422 -2.42 1.45 12.63
C ASN A 422 -2.41 1.36 11.09
N ASP A 423 -2.76 2.45 10.43
CA ASP A 423 -2.67 2.56 8.96
C ASP A 423 -1.33 3.11 8.47
N ALA A 424 -0.24 2.92 9.23
CA ALA A 424 1.04 3.63 9.13
C ALA A 424 1.64 3.78 7.71
N TYR A 425 1.24 2.92 6.78
CA TYR A 425 1.56 2.98 5.36
C TYR A 425 0.71 4.04 4.63
N SER A 426 -0.58 3.80 4.38
CA SER A 426 -1.47 4.81 3.76
C SER A 426 -1.57 6.10 4.57
N ASN A 427 -1.48 5.99 5.91
CA ASN A 427 -1.25 7.05 6.88
C ASN A 427 -2.17 8.26 6.72
N ILE A 428 -3.48 8.01 6.82
CA ILE A 428 -4.53 9.01 6.60
C ILE A 428 -4.46 10.13 7.64
N GLU A 429 -4.06 9.83 8.88
CA GLU A 429 -3.89 10.84 9.91
C GLU A 429 -2.71 11.79 9.60
N LEU A 430 -1.59 11.26 9.11
CA LEU A 430 -0.49 12.11 8.63
C LEU A 430 -0.93 13.00 7.47
N ASN A 431 -1.75 12.50 6.55
CA ASN A 431 -2.32 13.34 5.48
C ASN A 431 -3.13 14.51 6.03
N SER A 432 -4.00 14.25 7.00
CA SER A 432 -4.79 15.27 7.69
C SER A 432 -3.88 16.36 8.29
N ILE A 433 -2.81 15.95 8.98
CA ILE A 433 -1.83 16.87 9.56
C ILE A 433 -1.13 17.70 8.48
N LYS A 434 -0.71 17.07 7.36
CA LYS A 434 0.00 17.75 6.28
C LYS A 434 -0.89 18.73 5.52
N LEU A 435 -2.14 18.35 5.25
CA LEU A 435 -3.13 19.21 4.60
C LEU A 435 -3.50 20.42 5.47
N ARG A 436 -3.68 20.23 6.79
CA ARG A 436 -3.84 21.35 7.73
C ARG A 436 -2.67 22.34 7.68
N ARG A 437 -1.44 21.84 7.62
CA ARG A 437 -0.25 22.68 7.51
C ARG A 437 -0.18 23.44 6.18
N LEU A 438 -0.51 22.79 5.06
CA LEU A 438 -0.58 23.45 3.76
C LEU A 438 -1.62 24.58 3.77
N ARG A 439 -2.83 24.31 4.28
CA ARG A 439 -3.89 25.31 4.39
C ARG A 439 -3.44 26.52 5.22
N SER A 440 -2.89 26.28 6.41
CA SER A 440 -2.38 27.36 7.28
C SER A 440 -1.22 28.13 6.62
N TYR A 441 -0.31 27.43 5.94
CA TYR A 441 0.78 28.06 5.18
C TYR A 441 0.27 29.02 4.10
N LEU A 442 -0.79 28.65 3.36
CA LEU A 442 -1.39 29.52 2.35
C LEU A 442 -2.03 30.77 2.95
N ARG A 443 -2.62 30.67 4.14
CA ARG A 443 -3.12 31.84 4.87
C ARG A 443 -2.00 32.78 5.26
N VAL A 444 -0.92 32.25 5.84
CA VAL A 444 0.27 33.05 6.21
C VAL A 444 0.85 33.80 5.02
N LEU A 445 0.84 33.20 3.83
CA LEU A 445 1.35 33.85 2.62
C LEU A 445 0.38 34.88 2.00
N GLY A 446 -0.93 34.64 2.07
CA GLY A 446 -1.91 35.42 1.31
C GLY A 446 -2.69 36.46 2.11
N ASP A 447 -2.78 36.30 3.42
CA ASP A 447 -3.43 37.25 4.32
C ASP A 447 -2.45 38.39 4.72
N SER A 448 -2.84 39.25 5.66
CA SER A 448 -1.92 40.23 6.28
C SER A 448 -1.01 39.56 7.32
N SER A 449 0.01 40.29 7.80
CA SER A 449 0.86 39.87 8.92
C SER A 449 0.09 39.56 10.20
N ASP A 450 -1.11 40.14 10.32
CA ASP A 450 -2.02 39.98 11.46
C ASP A 450 -3.20 39.04 11.14
N GLU A 451 -3.21 38.43 9.94
CA GLU A 451 -4.24 37.51 9.42
C GLU A 451 -5.69 38.04 9.50
N ASP A 452 -5.85 39.35 9.26
CA ASP A 452 -7.10 40.11 9.40
C ASP A 452 -7.61 40.69 8.06
N LYS A 453 -6.82 40.62 6.98
CA LYS A 453 -7.14 41.28 5.71
C LYS A 453 -8.22 40.52 4.97
N TRP A 454 -8.20 39.19 5.01
CA TRP A 454 -9.25 38.39 4.38
C TRP A 454 -10.61 38.60 5.05
N GLU A 455 -10.64 38.64 6.38
CA GLU A 455 -11.87 38.94 7.10
C GLU A 455 -12.42 40.32 6.74
N ARG A 456 -11.56 41.35 6.76
CA ARG A 456 -11.97 42.71 6.38
C ARG A 456 -12.45 42.83 4.94
N ASN A 457 -11.76 42.19 4.00
CA ASN A 457 -12.05 42.37 2.58
C ASN A 457 -13.27 41.58 2.10
N TYR A 458 -13.53 40.40 2.69
CA TYR A 458 -14.54 39.48 2.17
C TYR A 458 -15.70 39.24 3.13
N LEU A 459 -15.52 39.44 4.45
CA LEU A 459 -16.49 38.99 5.46
C LEU A 459 -17.15 40.15 6.23
N MET A 460 -16.47 41.30 6.31
CA MET A 460 -17.00 42.50 6.96
C MET A 460 -17.78 43.37 5.97
N GLU A 461 -18.76 44.12 6.49
CA GLU A 461 -19.40 45.17 5.71
C GLU A 461 -18.38 46.23 5.26
N ASN A 462 -18.60 46.83 4.09
CA ASN A 462 -17.70 47.84 3.51
C ASN A 462 -17.47 49.07 4.42
N SER A 463 -18.43 49.42 5.28
CA SER A 463 -18.27 50.49 6.28
C SER A 463 -17.29 50.10 7.38
N ASP A 464 -17.35 48.84 7.81
CA ASP A 464 -16.70 48.34 9.01
C ASP A 464 -15.28 47.85 8.70
N SER A 465 -15.04 47.34 7.49
CA SER A 465 -13.72 46.89 7.04
C SER A 465 -12.63 47.98 7.06
N ARG A 466 -13.04 49.25 7.08
CA ARG A 466 -12.15 50.42 7.15
C ARG A 466 -11.89 50.90 8.58
N VAL A 467 -12.58 50.36 9.58
CA VAL A 467 -12.46 50.77 10.98
C VAL A 467 -11.53 49.81 11.73
N MET A 468 -10.23 50.14 11.75
CA MET A 468 -9.19 49.31 12.40
C MET A 468 -9.44 49.02 13.89
N LEU A 469 -10.28 49.79 14.59
CA LEU A 469 -10.60 49.52 16.00
C LEU A 469 -11.56 48.33 16.18
N LEU A 470 -12.30 47.93 15.13
CA LEU A 470 -13.24 46.81 15.21
C LEU A 470 -12.53 45.46 15.29
N SER A 471 -11.28 45.34 14.81
CA SER A 471 -10.49 44.11 14.91
C SER A 471 -10.14 43.70 16.36
N ASN A 472 -10.35 44.58 17.34
CA ASN A 472 -10.16 44.29 18.77
C ASN A 472 -11.44 43.82 19.49
N THR A 473 -12.56 43.67 18.76
CA THR A 473 -13.87 43.34 19.37
C THR A 473 -14.17 41.84 19.40
N HIS A 474 -13.35 41.04 18.72
CA HIS A 474 -13.42 39.58 18.72
C HIS A 474 -12.02 38.99 18.54
N LEU A 475 -11.91 37.66 18.76
CA LEU A 475 -10.69 36.92 18.44
C LEU A 475 -10.57 36.73 16.92
N ALA A 476 -9.34 36.58 16.43
CA ALA A 476 -9.08 36.23 15.04
C ALA A 476 -9.78 34.91 14.67
N LEU A 477 -10.39 34.88 13.49
CA LEU A 477 -11.07 33.68 13.00
C LEU A 477 -10.06 32.55 12.72
N SER A 478 -10.41 31.33 13.11
CA SER A 478 -9.62 30.14 12.74
C SER A 478 -9.70 29.87 11.25
N ASP A 479 -8.76 29.09 10.72
CA ASP A 479 -8.78 28.67 9.31
C ASP A 479 -10.10 27.98 8.92
N ASP A 480 -10.69 27.18 9.83
CA ASP A 480 -11.98 26.52 9.58
C ASP A 480 -13.11 27.55 9.43
N GLN A 481 -13.10 28.59 10.28
CA GLN A 481 -14.12 29.65 10.25
C GLN A 481 -13.96 30.51 8.99
N ILE A 482 -12.73 30.87 8.63
CA ILE A 482 -12.41 31.62 7.41
C ILE A 482 -12.81 30.84 6.17
N ALA A 483 -12.38 29.57 6.05
CA ALA A 483 -12.70 28.74 4.88
C ALA A 483 -14.20 28.59 4.68
N ARG A 484 -14.96 28.34 5.76
CA ARG A 484 -16.42 28.25 5.69
C ARG A 484 -17.04 29.56 5.19
N LYS A 485 -16.68 30.69 5.80
CA LYS A 485 -17.27 32.00 5.47
C LYS A 485 -16.88 32.48 4.07
N LEU A 486 -15.63 32.27 3.65
CA LEU A 486 -15.16 32.65 2.31
C LEU A 486 -15.89 31.86 1.21
N ARG A 487 -16.19 30.57 1.42
CA ARG A 487 -16.99 29.80 0.46
C ARG A 487 -18.39 30.36 0.28
N GLU A 488 -19.05 30.75 1.37
CA GLU A 488 -20.39 31.34 1.31
C GLU A 488 -20.39 32.63 0.47
N GLN A 489 -19.33 33.44 0.54
CA GLN A 489 -19.22 34.68 -0.21
C GLN A 489 -18.86 34.45 -1.68
N ILE A 490 -17.83 33.65 -1.96
CA ILE A 490 -17.31 33.46 -3.33
C ILE A 490 -18.29 32.69 -4.22
N ILE A 491 -19.09 31.77 -3.66
CA ILE A 491 -20.16 31.08 -4.43
C ILE A 491 -21.30 32.04 -4.83
N ASN A 492 -21.54 33.12 -4.06
CA ASN A 492 -22.57 34.10 -4.38
C ASN A 492 -22.13 35.12 -5.44
N GLU A 493 -20.85 35.11 -5.85
CA GLU A 493 -20.28 35.99 -6.87
C GLU A 493 -20.14 35.32 -8.26
N SER A 494 -20.32 34.00 -8.34
CA SER A 494 -20.33 33.17 -9.56
C SER A 494 -21.74 32.80 -10.01
#